data_AF-A0A1R3L538-F1
#
_entry.id   AF-A0A1R3L538-F1
#
_cell.length_a   1.000
_cell.length_b   1.000
_cell.length_c   1.000
_cell.angle_alpha   90.00
_cell.angle_beta   90.00
_cell.angle_gamma   90.00
#
_symmetry.space_group_name_H-M   'P 1'
#
loop_
_entity.id
_entity.type
_entity.pdbx_description
1 polymer ?
#
loop_
_entity_poly.entity_id
_entity_poly.type
_entity_poly.pdbx_seq_one_letter_code
_entity_poly.pdbx_strand_id
1 'polypeptide(L)'
;MFFLVSEVKTRDTFTSHLHAALRRKNIDTYIDNRLERGDEIAPTLLEAIEKSKLALVIFSKDYASSTWCLKELVHILGCKKSYGQIVIPIFYRIDPSHVRKQQGTYTLEDRPLKRSRDEVANWRAALEEAANMSGFHYSSKTGTEADFVEKVVQDVLTKLNRDLSSDLKGLVGIEKKIEKIESLLCLDSPGVCCVGIWGMGGIGKTTLADAVFHRHSSKFEVCCFLANVRENSEQTNGLHQLRNKLVGEILKQKEVNIDTPSIPPHIQDRLRRTKALIVLDDVNARKQLEDLVGDHDRFCQGSRIIITARDKGLLEQKVDPAKIFSVEGLGPEEALELFHSHAFGNKSPTTDYTELSREVVDYIKGIPLALKVMGSSFRRCKSKQEWEVQWKKVKRVQIGEIQKVLRISYDGLDDNENEIFLDIACFHKGCKRNDVERMLDSCDFFGEAGINELVDRSLISISYSCTSWEDKLEARIEMHDLVQEMGRAIAREQRSRLFIAKDVYQVLTN
;
A
#
# COMPACT_ATOMS: atom_id res chain seq x y z
N MET A 1 3.90 -14.76 16.62
CA MET A 1 3.64 -15.71 17.71
C MET A 1 2.49 -15.21 18.57
N PHE A 2 1.46 -16.04 18.67
CA PHE A 2 0.27 -15.88 19.50
C PHE A 2 0.27 -16.91 20.60
N PHE A 3 -0.27 -16.58 21.78
CA PHE A 3 -0.43 -17.54 22.86
C PHE A 3 -1.90 -17.89 23.05
N LEU A 4 -2.25 -19.18 22.93
CA LEU A 4 -3.59 -19.70 23.20
C LEU A 4 -3.62 -20.41 24.56
N VAL A 5 -4.40 -19.87 25.50
CA VAL A 5 -4.68 -20.52 26.78
C VAL A 5 -6.05 -21.13 26.77
N SER A 6 -6.10 -22.44 27.01
CA SER A 6 -7.34 -23.16 27.22
C SER A 6 -7.12 -24.36 28.14
N GLU A 7 -8.17 -24.70 28.87
CA GLU A 7 -8.23 -25.90 29.70
C GLU A 7 -8.41 -27.15 28.84
N VAL A 8 -7.99 -28.31 29.35
CA VAL A 8 -7.80 -29.55 28.59
C VAL A 8 -9.04 -29.97 27.80
N LYS A 9 -10.24 -29.78 28.34
CA LYS A 9 -11.49 -30.21 27.68
C LYS A 9 -11.85 -29.43 26.42
N THR A 10 -11.40 -28.19 26.28
CA THR A 10 -11.65 -27.41 25.04
C THR A 10 -10.52 -27.56 24.02
N ARG A 11 -9.40 -28.20 24.38
CA ARG A 11 -8.22 -28.41 23.51
C ARG A 11 -8.57 -29.17 22.24
N ASP A 12 -9.23 -30.32 22.36
CA ASP A 12 -9.56 -31.20 21.22
C ASP A 12 -10.83 -30.81 20.46
N THR A 13 -11.50 -29.72 20.87
CA THR A 13 -12.74 -29.25 20.25
C THR A 13 -12.53 -27.83 19.70
N PHE A 14 -13.07 -26.82 20.38
CA PHE A 14 -13.05 -25.43 19.94
C PHE A 14 -11.62 -24.90 19.73
N THR A 15 -10.69 -25.16 20.65
CA THR A 15 -9.31 -24.66 20.54
C THR A 15 -8.60 -25.25 19.33
N SER A 16 -8.81 -26.54 19.02
CA SER A 16 -8.22 -27.18 17.82
C SER A 16 -8.71 -26.53 16.53
N HIS A 17 -10.01 -26.23 16.44
CA HIS A 17 -10.61 -25.57 15.28
C HIS A 17 -10.12 -24.12 15.14
N LEU A 18 -10.06 -23.37 16.25
CA LEU A 18 -9.54 -22.01 16.26
C LEU A 18 -8.06 -21.98 15.84
N HIS A 19 -7.24 -22.88 16.37
CA HIS A 19 -5.83 -23.00 16.00
C HIS A 19 -5.66 -23.38 14.53
N ALA A 20 -6.44 -24.33 14.01
CA ALA A 20 -6.41 -24.69 12.60
C ALA A 20 -6.79 -23.48 11.72
N ALA A 21 -7.81 -22.71 12.10
CA ALA A 21 -8.22 -21.52 11.38
C ALA A 21 -7.15 -20.42 11.40
N LEU A 22 -6.51 -20.16 12.56
CA LEU A 22 -5.37 -19.26 12.67
C LEU A 22 -4.19 -19.70 11.79
N ARG A 23 -3.85 -21.00 11.79
CA ARG A 23 -2.80 -21.56 10.92
C ARG A 23 -3.12 -21.43 9.44
N ARG A 24 -4.37 -21.63 9.02
CA ARG A 24 -4.80 -21.41 7.62
C ARG A 24 -4.59 -19.96 7.16
N LYS A 25 -4.49 -19.01 8.09
CA LYS A 25 -4.17 -17.60 7.84
C LYS A 25 -2.68 -17.27 8.05
N ASN A 26 -1.81 -18.29 8.15
CA ASN A 26 -0.38 -18.17 8.43
C ASN A 26 -0.05 -17.44 9.74
N ILE A 27 -0.95 -17.52 10.72
CA ILE A 27 -0.71 -16.96 12.05
C ILE A 27 0.03 -18.00 12.89
N ASP A 28 1.33 -17.74 13.12
CA ASP A 28 2.14 -18.55 14.01
C ASP A 28 1.60 -18.47 15.45
N THR A 29 1.11 -19.61 15.93
CA THR A 29 0.37 -19.72 17.19
C THR A 29 0.98 -20.83 18.04
N TYR A 30 1.36 -20.46 19.25
CA TYR A 30 1.77 -21.35 20.31
C TYR A 30 0.53 -21.78 21.11
N ILE A 31 0.26 -23.09 21.14
CA ILE A 31 -0.70 -23.67 22.08
C ILE A 31 0.07 -24.31 23.21
N ASP A 32 -0.35 -24.07 24.46
CA ASP A 32 0.10 -24.90 25.56
C ASP A 32 -0.44 -26.33 25.42
N ASN A 33 0.42 -27.22 24.90
CA ASN A 33 0.12 -28.64 24.71
C ASN A 33 0.55 -29.50 25.92
N ARG A 34 1.05 -28.91 27.02
CA ARG A 34 1.60 -29.73 28.12
C ARG A 34 0.48 -30.34 28.96
N LEU A 35 0.57 -31.66 29.12
CA LEU A 35 -0.19 -32.47 30.07
C LEU A 35 0.34 -32.18 31.48
N GLU A 36 -0.57 -32.14 32.45
CA GLU A 36 -0.33 -32.02 33.89
C GLU A 36 0.96 -32.72 34.36
N ARG A 37 2.07 -31.99 34.46
CA ARG A 37 3.28 -32.43 35.19
C ARG A 37 3.94 -31.24 35.86
N GLY A 38 3.50 -30.95 37.08
CA GLY A 38 4.15 -30.04 38.03
C GLY A 38 3.32 -28.80 38.39
N ASP A 39 3.54 -28.28 39.60
CA ASP A 39 2.92 -27.05 40.13
C ASP A 39 3.58 -25.76 39.59
N GLU A 40 4.64 -25.85 38.77
CA GLU A 40 5.44 -24.73 38.25
C GLU A 40 5.33 -24.56 36.73
N ILE A 41 5.07 -23.33 36.27
CA ILE A 41 5.05 -23.01 34.84
C ILE A 41 6.47 -23.20 34.28
N ALA A 42 6.58 -24.00 33.22
CA ALA A 42 7.88 -24.22 32.57
C ALA A 42 8.46 -22.88 32.06
N PRO A 43 9.76 -22.59 32.27
CA PRO A 43 10.39 -21.35 31.81
C PRO A 43 10.18 -21.07 30.32
N THR A 44 10.18 -22.13 29.50
CA THR A 44 9.90 -22.05 28.06
C THR A 44 8.51 -21.52 27.72
N LEU A 45 7.53 -21.69 28.61
CA LEU A 45 6.16 -21.23 28.43
C LEU A 45 6.02 -19.75 28.82
N LEU A 46 6.67 -19.33 29.90
CA LEU A 46 6.75 -17.92 30.30
C LEU A 46 7.41 -17.10 29.18
N GLU A 47 8.55 -17.58 28.65
CA GLU A 47 9.20 -16.94 27.50
C GLU A 47 8.29 -16.86 26.27
N ALA A 48 7.47 -17.89 26.01
CA ALA A 48 6.53 -17.86 24.89
C ALA A 48 5.42 -16.82 25.09
N ILE A 49 4.93 -16.66 26.34
CA ILE A 49 3.95 -15.63 26.70
C ILE A 49 4.56 -14.23 26.52
N GLU A 50 5.76 -14.02 27.06
CA GLU A 50 6.49 -12.74 26.99
C GLU A 50 6.83 -12.33 25.55
N LYS A 51 7.21 -13.29 24.69
CA LYS A 51 7.54 -13.05 23.27
C LYS A 51 6.32 -12.93 22.37
N SER A 52 5.12 -13.22 22.88
CA SER A 52 3.88 -13.18 22.08
C SER A 52 3.34 -11.76 21.97
N LYS A 53 2.95 -11.33 20.77
CA LYS A 53 2.31 -10.01 20.57
C LYS A 53 0.87 -9.95 21.10
N LEU A 54 0.20 -11.10 21.09
CA LEU A 54 -1.20 -11.22 21.47
C LEU A 54 -1.46 -12.55 22.19
N ALA A 55 -2.30 -12.50 23.21
CA ALA A 55 -2.78 -13.66 23.96
C ALA A 55 -4.30 -13.82 23.82
N LEU A 56 -4.74 -15.02 23.45
CA LEU A 56 -6.13 -15.44 23.39
C LEU A 56 -6.44 -16.30 24.62
N VAL A 57 -7.34 -15.83 25.48
CA VAL A 57 -7.70 -16.52 26.72
C VAL A 57 -9.10 -17.13 26.58
N ILE A 58 -9.19 -18.45 26.51
CA ILE A 58 -10.45 -19.17 26.29
C ILE A 58 -11.04 -19.61 27.63
N PHE A 59 -11.99 -18.82 28.13
CA PHE A 59 -12.77 -19.16 29.31
C PHE A 59 -13.82 -20.22 28.98
N SER A 60 -13.70 -21.38 29.61
CA SER A 60 -14.64 -22.50 29.59
C SER A 60 -15.25 -22.70 30.98
N LYS A 61 -16.31 -23.51 31.09
CA LYS A 61 -16.91 -23.84 32.39
C LYS A 61 -15.89 -24.33 33.44
N ASP A 62 -14.86 -25.06 33.03
CA ASP A 62 -13.90 -25.69 33.92
C ASP A 62 -12.53 -24.97 33.95
N TYR A 63 -12.38 -23.81 33.29
CA TYR A 63 -11.11 -23.06 33.24
C TYR A 63 -10.54 -22.76 34.63
N ALA A 64 -11.36 -22.20 35.53
CA ALA A 64 -10.96 -21.86 36.90
C ALA A 64 -10.69 -23.09 37.77
N SER A 65 -10.95 -24.31 37.26
CA SER A 65 -10.56 -25.53 37.95
C SER A 65 -9.07 -25.84 37.84
N SER A 66 -8.43 -25.36 36.78
CA SER A 66 -7.01 -25.53 36.52
C SER A 66 -6.22 -24.37 37.13
N THR A 67 -5.45 -24.67 38.17
CA THR A 67 -4.58 -23.66 38.78
C THR A 67 -3.46 -23.21 37.84
N TRP A 68 -3.12 -24.04 36.86
CA TRP A 68 -2.18 -23.71 35.81
C TRP A 68 -2.73 -22.58 34.93
N CYS A 69 -3.97 -22.72 34.44
CA CYS A 69 -4.63 -21.70 33.62
C CYS A 69 -4.79 -20.37 34.39
N LEU A 70 -4.94 -20.41 35.71
CA LEU A 70 -4.98 -19.22 36.56
C LEU A 70 -3.61 -18.55 36.70
N LYS A 71 -2.53 -19.32 36.88
CA LYS A 71 -1.16 -18.79 36.93
C LYS A 71 -0.74 -18.18 35.58
N GLU A 72 -1.06 -18.85 34.47
CA GLU A 72 -0.83 -18.32 33.12
C GLU A 72 -1.59 -17.00 32.89
N LEU A 73 -2.86 -16.93 33.31
CA LEU A 73 -3.65 -15.70 33.19
C LEU A 73 -3.01 -14.52 33.95
N VAL A 74 -2.55 -14.74 35.19
CA VAL A 74 -1.85 -13.72 35.96
C VAL A 74 -0.61 -13.24 35.20
N HIS A 75 0.19 -14.16 34.66
CA HIS A 75 1.41 -13.82 33.93
C HIS A 75 1.13 -13.07 32.62
N ILE A 76 0.11 -13.48 31.85
CA ILE A 76 -0.36 -12.79 30.63
C ILE A 76 -0.76 -11.35 30.94
N LEU A 77 -1.52 -11.13 32.03
CA LEU A 77 -1.91 -9.78 32.44
C LEU A 77 -0.72 -8.94 32.94
N GLY A 78 0.28 -9.59 33.55
CA GLY A 78 1.57 -8.97 33.82
C GLY A 78 2.26 -8.50 32.54
N CYS A 79 2.35 -9.37 31.52
CA CYS A 79 2.95 -9.04 30.23
C CYS A 79 2.19 -7.94 29.48
N LYS A 80 0.86 -7.92 29.57
CA LYS A 80 0.05 -6.81 29.06
C LYS A 80 0.47 -5.47 29.68
N LYS A 81 0.67 -5.42 30.99
CA LYS A 81 1.06 -4.18 31.70
C LYS A 81 2.49 -3.77 31.43
N SER A 82 3.42 -4.72 31.37
CA SER A 82 4.86 -4.45 31.19
C SER A 82 5.29 -4.23 29.74
N TYR A 83 4.66 -4.94 28.79
CA TYR A 83 5.09 -4.99 27.39
C TYR A 83 4.02 -4.52 26.40
N GLY A 84 2.83 -4.14 26.87
CA GLY A 84 1.74 -3.68 25.99
C GLY A 84 1.09 -4.79 25.17
N GLN A 85 1.25 -6.06 25.56
CA GLN A 85 0.66 -7.21 24.88
C GLN A 85 -0.87 -7.10 24.78
N ILE A 86 -1.44 -7.41 23.62
CA ILE A 86 -2.89 -7.41 23.42
C ILE A 86 -3.48 -8.69 24.04
N VAL A 87 -4.53 -8.57 24.85
CA VAL A 87 -5.23 -9.72 25.45
C VAL A 87 -6.69 -9.71 24.98
N ILE A 88 -7.14 -10.84 24.43
CA ILE A 88 -8.52 -11.01 23.95
C ILE A 88 -9.17 -12.18 24.70
N PRO A 89 -10.16 -11.92 25.57
CA PRO A 89 -10.91 -12.98 26.23
C PRO A 89 -11.98 -13.57 25.30
N ILE A 90 -12.10 -14.90 25.30
CA ILE A 90 -13.10 -15.67 24.58
C ILE A 90 -13.90 -16.47 25.60
N PHE A 91 -15.17 -16.15 25.77
CA PHE A 91 -16.09 -16.81 26.67
C PHE A 91 -16.85 -17.89 25.89
N TYR A 92 -16.37 -19.13 25.97
CA TYR A 92 -16.90 -20.27 25.23
C TYR A 92 -17.91 -21.04 26.09
N ARG A 93 -19.20 -20.92 25.75
CA ARG A 93 -20.33 -21.56 26.47
C ARG A 93 -20.37 -21.21 27.96
N ILE A 94 -19.93 -20.00 28.30
CA ILE A 94 -19.99 -19.45 29.66
C ILE A 94 -20.34 -17.98 29.61
N ASP A 95 -21.20 -17.55 30.53
CA ASP A 95 -21.54 -16.14 30.69
C ASP A 95 -20.33 -15.36 31.27
N PRO A 96 -19.89 -14.25 30.64
CA PRO A 96 -18.78 -13.44 31.16
C PRO A 96 -18.98 -12.97 32.61
N SER A 97 -20.21 -12.80 33.07
CA SER A 97 -20.52 -12.43 34.45
C SER A 97 -20.12 -13.50 35.47
N HIS A 98 -20.16 -14.78 35.10
CA HIS A 98 -19.69 -15.87 35.96
C HIS A 98 -18.18 -15.79 36.18
N VAL A 99 -17.43 -15.41 35.14
CA VAL A 99 -15.98 -15.19 35.23
C VAL A 99 -15.67 -13.93 36.05
N ARG A 100 -16.40 -12.84 35.77
CA ARG A 100 -16.20 -11.53 36.40
C ARG A 100 -16.53 -11.49 37.89
N LYS A 101 -17.63 -12.15 38.28
CA LYS A 101 -18.12 -12.20 39.67
C LYS A 101 -17.71 -13.49 40.39
N GLN A 102 -16.93 -14.34 39.72
CA GLN A 102 -16.47 -15.66 40.21
C GLN A 102 -17.63 -16.51 40.77
N GLN A 103 -18.69 -16.67 39.99
CA GLN A 103 -19.91 -17.41 40.37
C GLN A 103 -19.90 -18.84 39.80
N GLY A 104 -20.61 -19.75 40.47
CA GLY A 104 -20.76 -21.14 39.99
C GLY A 104 -19.43 -21.88 39.92
N THR A 105 -19.04 -22.42 38.76
CA THR A 105 -17.79 -23.18 38.62
C THR A 105 -16.51 -22.34 38.76
N TYR A 106 -16.65 -21.01 38.83
CA TYR A 106 -15.56 -20.06 39.05
C TYR A 106 -15.42 -19.63 40.52
N THR A 107 -16.28 -20.11 41.43
CA THR A 107 -16.05 -19.85 42.86
C THR A 107 -14.77 -20.54 43.30
N LEU A 108 -13.82 -19.73 43.80
CA LEU A 108 -12.54 -20.20 44.32
C LEU A 108 -12.60 -20.53 45.82
N GLU A 109 -13.78 -20.47 46.43
CA GLU A 109 -14.01 -20.76 47.86
C GLU A 109 -14.25 -22.27 48.07
N ASP A 110 -13.62 -22.83 49.10
CA ASP A 110 -13.64 -24.25 49.50
C ASP A 110 -13.01 -25.27 48.54
N ARG A 111 -11.74 -25.06 48.18
CA ARG A 111 -10.88 -26.18 47.74
C ARG A 111 -9.86 -26.50 48.82
N PRO A 112 -9.62 -27.79 49.17
CA PRO A 112 -8.62 -28.21 50.15
C PRO A 112 -7.21 -28.11 49.55
N LEU A 113 -6.83 -26.92 49.09
CA LEU A 113 -5.52 -26.64 48.53
C LEU A 113 -4.74 -25.85 49.57
N LYS A 114 -3.61 -26.41 50.01
CA LYS A 114 -2.59 -25.77 50.84
C LYS A 114 -1.98 -24.54 50.12
N ARG A 115 -2.74 -23.48 49.90
CA ARG A 115 -2.31 -22.31 49.10
C ARG A 115 -2.53 -21.00 49.85
N SER A 116 -1.69 -20.01 49.58
CA SER A 116 -1.71 -18.74 50.30
C SER A 116 -2.94 -17.91 49.92
N ARG A 117 -3.43 -17.08 50.84
CA ARG A 117 -4.54 -16.15 50.56
C ARG A 117 -4.18 -15.17 49.43
N ASP A 118 -2.89 -14.83 49.32
CA ASP A 118 -2.37 -13.89 48.33
C ASP A 118 -2.44 -14.45 46.90
N GLU A 119 -2.17 -15.75 46.69
CA GLU A 119 -2.31 -16.39 45.38
C GLU A 119 -3.77 -16.38 44.90
N VAL A 120 -4.71 -16.71 45.78
CA VAL A 120 -6.14 -16.71 45.46
C VAL A 120 -6.64 -15.30 45.17
N ALA A 121 -6.16 -14.29 45.91
CA ALA A 121 -6.48 -12.89 45.65
C ALA A 121 -6.00 -12.44 44.26
N ASN A 122 -4.77 -12.81 43.87
CA ASN A 122 -4.22 -12.51 42.55
C ASN A 122 -5.03 -13.17 41.43
N TRP A 123 -5.48 -14.43 41.61
CA TRP A 123 -6.33 -15.08 40.62
C TRP A 123 -7.70 -14.43 40.48
N ARG A 124 -8.34 -14.01 41.60
CA ARG A 124 -9.60 -13.28 41.54
C ARG A 124 -9.46 -11.98 40.76
N ALA A 125 -8.43 -11.19 41.09
CA ALA A 125 -8.14 -9.94 40.39
C ALA A 125 -7.89 -10.17 38.89
N ALA A 126 -7.13 -11.22 38.54
CA ALA A 126 -6.84 -11.54 37.14
C ALA A 126 -8.10 -11.97 36.35
N LEU A 127 -8.95 -12.81 36.94
CA LEU A 127 -10.22 -13.22 36.33
C LEU A 127 -11.16 -12.03 36.13
N GLU A 128 -11.27 -11.15 37.13
CA GLU A 128 -12.07 -9.94 37.04
C GLU A 128 -11.54 -8.98 35.97
N GLU A 129 -10.22 -8.71 35.97
CA GLU A 129 -9.56 -7.83 35.00
C GLU A 129 -9.78 -8.36 33.57
N ALA A 130 -9.53 -9.64 33.32
CA ALA A 130 -9.75 -10.27 32.02
C ALA A 130 -11.21 -10.24 31.59
N ALA A 131 -12.15 -10.50 32.51
CA ALA A 131 -13.59 -10.49 32.21
C ALA A 131 -14.18 -9.09 31.98
N ASN A 132 -13.45 -8.04 32.36
CA ASN A 132 -13.81 -6.65 32.08
C ASN A 132 -13.29 -6.16 30.72
N MET A 133 -12.44 -6.93 30.04
CA MET A 133 -11.94 -6.56 28.70
C MET A 133 -12.97 -6.84 27.61
N SER A 134 -12.85 -6.12 26.49
CA SER A 134 -13.63 -6.40 25.28
C SER A 134 -13.17 -7.72 24.66
N GLY A 135 -14.12 -8.63 24.44
CA GLY A 135 -13.83 -9.96 23.89
C GLY A 135 -15.03 -10.59 23.21
N PHE A 136 -14.98 -11.91 23.03
CA PHE A 136 -15.97 -12.66 22.27
C PHE A 136 -16.76 -13.60 23.17
N HIS A 137 -18.08 -13.62 23.04
CA HIS A 137 -18.94 -14.54 23.77
C HIS A 137 -19.67 -15.46 22.80
N TYR A 138 -19.55 -16.77 23.02
CA TYR A 138 -20.25 -17.80 22.26
C TYR A 138 -21.29 -18.51 23.11
N SER A 139 -22.51 -18.52 22.62
CA SER A 139 -23.61 -19.35 23.12
C SER A 139 -24.16 -20.20 21.97
N SER A 140 -24.63 -21.42 22.28
CA SER A 140 -25.26 -22.29 21.27
C SER A 140 -26.53 -21.68 20.66
N LYS A 141 -27.06 -20.60 21.24
CA LYS A 141 -28.22 -19.85 20.74
C LYS A 141 -27.86 -18.76 19.74
N THR A 142 -26.58 -18.40 19.59
CA THR A 142 -26.15 -17.18 18.86
C THR A 142 -25.50 -17.45 17.50
N GLY A 143 -25.38 -18.71 17.07
CA GLY A 143 -24.80 -19.07 15.77
C GLY A 143 -24.03 -20.39 15.81
N THR A 144 -23.33 -20.72 14.73
CA THR A 144 -22.47 -21.91 14.69
C THR A 144 -21.11 -21.62 15.32
N GLU A 145 -20.45 -22.67 15.80
CA GLU A 145 -19.08 -22.56 16.30
C GLU A 145 -18.09 -22.15 15.20
N ALA A 146 -18.34 -22.57 13.95
CA ALA A 146 -17.50 -22.22 12.80
C ALA A 146 -17.55 -20.72 12.50
N ASP A 147 -18.74 -20.12 12.46
CA ASP A 147 -18.89 -18.67 12.23
C ASP A 147 -18.24 -17.87 13.36
N PHE A 148 -18.34 -18.38 14.59
CA PHE A 148 -17.69 -17.76 15.74
C PHE A 148 -16.16 -17.82 15.64
N VAL A 149 -15.58 -18.95 15.23
CA VAL A 149 -14.14 -19.09 14.97
C VAL A 149 -13.69 -18.09 13.90
N GLU A 150 -14.37 -18.03 12.76
CA GLU A 150 -14.01 -17.10 11.69
C GLU A 150 -14.10 -15.64 12.14
N LYS A 151 -15.12 -15.28 12.93
CA LYS A 151 -15.25 -13.94 13.52
C LYS A 151 -14.06 -13.59 14.43
N VAL A 152 -13.63 -14.51 15.29
CA VAL A 152 -12.46 -14.32 16.17
C VAL A 152 -11.19 -14.16 15.35
N VAL A 153 -10.96 -15.03 14.37
CA VAL A 153 -9.78 -14.99 13.49
C VAL A 153 -9.72 -13.67 12.71
N GLN A 154 -10.87 -13.17 12.25
CA GLN A 154 -10.95 -11.91 11.51
C GLN A 154 -10.62 -10.69 12.38
N ASP A 155 -11.07 -10.65 13.64
CA ASP A 155 -10.69 -9.59 14.58
C ASP A 155 -9.20 -9.61 14.91
N VAL A 156 -8.64 -10.81 15.11
CA VAL A 156 -7.20 -10.99 15.32
C VAL A 156 -6.40 -10.48 14.14
N LEU A 157 -6.78 -10.83 12.91
CA LEU A 157 -6.14 -10.33 11.69
C LEU A 157 -6.24 -8.81 11.57
N THR A 158 -7.39 -8.24 11.92
CA THR A 158 -7.60 -6.79 11.86
C THR A 158 -6.68 -6.05 12.83
N LYS A 159 -6.51 -6.57 14.06
CA LYS A 159 -5.58 -6.01 15.05
C LYS A 159 -4.12 -6.15 14.62
N LEU A 160 -3.72 -7.29 14.05
CA LEU A 160 -2.39 -7.47 13.47
C LEU A 160 -2.08 -6.48 12.35
N ASN A 161 -3.03 -6.32 11.43
CA ASN A 161 -2.86 -5.42 10.29
C ASN A 161 -2.83 -3.96 10.72
N ARG A 162 -3.49 -3.59 11.82
CA ARG A 162 -3.38 -2.23 12.39
C ARG A 162 -1.98 -1.96 12.94
N ASP A 163 -1.36 -2.94 13.60
CA ASP A 163 0.02 -2.82 14.06
C ASP A 163 1.03 -2.79 12.89
N LEU A 164 0.78 -3.57 11.83
CA LEU A 164 1.61 -3.55 10.60
C LEU A 164 1.39 -2.29 9.76
N SER A 165 0.19 -1.70 9.77
CA SER A 165 -0.10 -0.43 9.09
C SER A 165 0.71 0.73 9.67
N SER A 166 1.35 0.57 10.83
CA SER A 166 2.33 1.53 11.37
C SER A 166 3.69 1.50 10.64
N ASP A 167 3.89 0.55 9.72
CA ASP A 167 5.10 0.43 8.88
C ASP A 167 5.15 1.39 7.68
N LEU A 168 4.27 2.40 7.59
CA LEU A 168 4.43 3.55 6.68
C LEU A 168 5.65 4.45 7.05
N LYS A 169 6.61 3.94 7.83
CA LYS A 169 7.83 4.64 8.23
C LYS A 169 8.62 5.05 6.98
N GLY A 170 8.80 6.36 6.81
CA GLY A 170 9.54 6.94 5.68
C GLY A 170 8.69 7.32 4.47
N LEU A 171 7.36 7.21 4.56
CA LEU A 171 6.45 7.76 3.56
C LEU A 171 5.97 9.16 3.98
N VAL A 172 6.25 10.15 3.14
CA VAL A 172 5.97 11.57 3.43
C VAL A 172 4.82 12.06 2.55
N GLY A 173 3.87 12.80 3.12
CA GLY A 173 2.80 13.49 2.36
C GLY A 173 1.75 12.58 1.71
N ILE A 174 1.63 11.32 2.13
CA ILE A 174 0.72 10.35 1.48
C ILE A 174 -0.65 10.20 2.14
N GLU A 175 -0.81 10.56 3.41
CA GLU A 175 -2.02 10.25 4.19
C GLU A 175 -3.30 10.86 3.57
N LYS A 176 -3.25 12.16 3.25
CA LYS A 176 -4.37 12.85 2.57
C LYS A 176 -4.68 12.25 1.19
N LYS A 177 -3.67 11.73 0.48
CA LYS A 177 -3.84 11.11 -0.84
C LYS A 177 -4.51 9.74 -0.70
N ILE A 178 -4.17 8.98 0.35
CA ILE A 178 -4.84 7.73 0.71
C ILE A 178 -6.32 7.98 0.99
N GLU A 179 -6.65 8.94 1.86
CA GLU A 179 -8.04 9.26 2.21
C GLU A 179 -8.90 9.61 0.97
N LYS A 180 -8.33 10.36 0.02
CA LYS A 180 -8.99 10.64 -1.27
C LYS A 180 -9.26 9.36 -2.06
N ILE A 181 -8.27 8.47 -2.22
CA ILE A 181 -8.47 7.20 -2.92
C ILE A 181 -9.50 6.32 -2.19
N GLU A 182 -9.48 6.28 -0.86
CA GLU A 182 -10.46 5.53 -0.04
C GLU A 182 -11.90 5.98 -0.33
N SER A 183 -12.12 7.29 -0.47
CA SER A 183 -13.42 7.83 -0.85
C SER A 183 -13.88 7.37 -2.23
N LEU A 184 -12.96 7.33 -3.21
CA LEU A 184 -13.24 6.86 -4.58
C LEU A 184 -13.51 5.35 -4.63
N LEU A 185 -12.86 4.58 -3.75
CA LEU A 185 -13.06 3.15 -3.65
C LEU A 185 -14.46 2.80 -3.14
N CYS A 186 -15.14 3.71 -2.42
CA CYS A 186 -16.50 3.49 -1.91
C CYS A 186 -16.61 2.13 -1.18
N LEU A 187 -15.74 1.86 -0.20
CA LEU A 187 -15.53 0.52 0.40
C LEU A 187 -16.80 -0.20 0.87
N ASP A 188 -17.85 0.53 1.23
CA ASP A 188 -19.12 -0.01 1.72
C ASP A 188 -20.18 -0.26 0.63
N SER A 189 -19.89 0.11 -0.63
CA SER A 189 -20.79 -0.12 -1.77
C SER A 189 -20.84 -1.60 -2.19
N PRO A 190 -22.02 -2.15 -2.54
CA PRO A 190 -22.14 -3.54 -2.99
C PRO A 190 -21.57 -3.77 -4.40
N GLY A 191 -21.36 -2.73 -5.21
CA GLY A 191 -20.82 -2.88 -6.57
C GLY A 191 -19.34 -3.28 -6.62
N VAL A 192 -18.88 -3.76 -7.77
CA VAL A 192 -17.45 -3.77 -8.10
C VAL A 192 -17.04 -2.33 -8.39
N CYS A 193 -15.95 -1.86 -7.79
CA CYS A 193 -15.45 -0.50 -8.01
C CYS A 193 -14.02 -0.54 -8.51
N CYS A 194 -13.76 0.15 -9.62
CA CYS A 194 -12.44 0.35 -10.17
C CYS A 194 -12.01 1.82 -9.95
N VAL A 195 -10.78 2.02 -9.49
CA VAL A 195 -10.15 3.32 -9.29
C VAL A 195 -8.84 3.37 -10.05
N GLY A 196 -8.64 4.41 -10.83
CA GLY A 196 -7.41 4.67 -11.57
C GLY A 196 -6.52 5.62 -10.80
N ILE A 197 -5.24 5.33 -10.70
CA ILE A 197 -4.22 6.23 -10.15
C ILE A 197 -3.31 6.63 -11.32
N TRP A 198 -3.37 7.91 -11.68
CA TRP A 198 -2.73 8.47 -12.87
C TRP A 198 -1.68 9.50 -12.49
N GLY A 199 -0.68 9.67 -13.36
CA GLY A 199 0.37 10.68 -13.17
C GLY A 199 1.71 10.28 -13.78
N MET A 200 2.65 11.21 -13.72
CA MET A 200 3.99 11.08 -14.29
C MET A 200 4.82 9.94 -13.68
N GLY A 201 5.86 9.49 -14.40
CA GLY A 201 6.86 8.56 -13.88
C GLY A 201 7.53 9.08 -12.60
N GLY A 202 7.71 8.20 -11.60
CA GLY A 202 8.38 8.54 -10.35
C GLY A 202 7.58 9.38 -9.35
N ILE A 203 6.33 9.75 -9.66
CA ILE A 203 5.48 10.59 -8.79
C ILE A 203 4.93 9.88 -7.54
N GLY A 204 5.07 8.55 -7.46
CA GLY A 204 4.66 7.76 -6.29
C GLY A 204 3.36 6.96 -6.43
N LYS A 205 2.84 6.74 -7.64
CA LYS A 205 1.61 5.96 -7.88
C LYS A 205 1.64 4.56 -7.26
N THR A 206 2.69 3.79 -7.53
CA THR A 206 2.89 2.43 -6.99
C THR A 206 2.92 2.44 -5.47
N THR A 207 3.66 3.39 -4.87
CA THR A 207 3.73 3.56 -3.41
C THR A 207 2.38 3.88 -2.80
N LEU A 208 1.58 4.70 -3.47
CA LEU A 208 0.24 5.06 -3.00
C LEU A 208 -0.73 3.88 -3.09
N ALA A 209 -0.70 3.13 -4.20
CA ALA A 209 -1.49 1.91 -4.37
C ALA A 209 -1.12 0.85 -3.31
N ASP A 210 0.17 0.67 -3.06
CA ASP A 210 0.70 -0.26 -2.06
C ASP A 210 0.26 0.09 -0.64
N ALA A 211 0.31 1.39 -0.27
CA ALA A 211 -0.15 1.84 1.03
C ALA A 211 -1.66 1.62 1.24
N VAL A 212 -2.49 1.92 0.22
CA VAL A 212 -3.93 1.65 0.25
C VAL A 212 -4.20 0.14 0.35
N PHE A 213 -3.45 -0.66 -0.40
CA PHE A 213 -3.57 -2.12 -0.41
C PHE A 213 -3.34 -2.70 0.98
N HIS A 214 -2.23 -2.36 1.63
CA HIS A 214 -1.90 -2.86 2.97
C HIS A 214 -2.92 -2.40 4.01
N ARG A 215 -3.37 -1.14 3.93
CA ARG A 215 -4.33 -0.56 4.89
C ARG A 215 -5.71 -1.25 4.85
N HIS A 216 -6.18 -1.69 3.69
CA HIS A 216 -7.52 -2.29 3.54
C HIS A 216 -7.54 -3.79 3.29
N SER A 217 -6.39 -4.45 3.13
CA SER A 217 -6.34 -5.88 2.83
C SER A 217 -7.14 -6.74 3.80
N SER A 218 -7.21 -6.36 5.08
CA SER A 218 -7.99 -7.07 6.09
C SER A 218 -9.50 -7.11 5.81
N LYS A 219 -10.04 -6.18 5.02
CA LYS A 219 -11.48 -6.05 4.73
C LYS A 219 -11.97 -6.95 3.59
N PHE A 220 -11.07 -7.69 2.95
CA PHE A 220 -11.36 -8.53 1.79
C PHE A 220 -11.02 -10.00 2.08
N GLU A 221 -11.68 -10.93 1.41
CA GLU A 221 -11.44 -12.37 1.59
C GLU A 221 -10.09 -12.81 0.99
N VAL A 222 -9.72 -12.11 -0.08
CA VAL A 222 -8.48 -12.25 -0.83
C VAL A 222 -7.98 -10.89 -1.30
N CYS A 223 -6.66 -10.78 -1.40
CA CYS A 223 -5.99 -9.62 -1.94
C CYS A 223 -4.95 -10.07 -2.97
N CYS A 224 -4.82 -9.34 -4.07
CA CYS A 224 -3.82 -9.62 -5.09
C CYS A 224 -3.16 -8.31 -5.54
N PHE A 225 -1.83 -8.26 -5.45
CA PHE A 225 -1.04 -7.17 -5.99
C PHE A 225 -0.19 -7.68 -7.15
N LEU A 226 -0.50 -7.24 -8.37
CA LEU A 226 0.29 -7.52 -9.56
C LEU A 226 1.19 -6.32 -9.83
N ALA A 227 2.44 -6.41 -9.37
CA ALA A 227 3.47 -5.41 -9.61
C ALA A 227 3.96 -5.45 -11.07
N ASN A 228 4.37 -4.28 -11.60
CA ASN A 228 5.05 -4.14 -12.90
C ASN A 228 4.34 -4.88 -14.05
N VAL A 229 3.04 -4.66 -14.23
CA VAL A 229 2.22 -5.33 -15.25
C VAL A 229 2.79 -5.13 -16.65
N ARG A 230 3.21 -3.90 -17.00
CA ARG A 230 3.91 -3.60 -18.26
C ARG A 230 5.07 -4.55 -18.51
N GLU A 231 6.09 -4.51 -17.67
CA GLU A 231 7.34 -5.27 -17.85
C GLU A 231 7.11 -6.78 -17.80
N ASN A 232 6.23 -7.26 -16.92
CA ASN A 232 5.92 -8.68 -16.82
C ASN A 232 5.09 -9.18 -18.03
N SER A 233 4.27 -8.33 -18.64
CA SER A 233 3.46 -8.71 -19.80
C SER A 233 4.27 -8.83 -21.09
N GLU A 234 5.39 -8.13 -21.19
CA GLU A 234 6.31 -8.13 -22.35
C GLU A 234 7.15 -9.42 -22.43
N GLN A 235 7.22 -10.19 -21.35
CA GLN A 235 7.87 -11.50 -21.35
C GLN A 235 7.11 -12.52 -22.21
N THR A 236 7.79 -13.59 -22.64
CA THR A 236 7.14 -14.68 -23.40
C THR A 236 5.98 -15.28 -22.60
N ASN A 237 4.76 -15.21 -23.13
CA ASN A 237 3.51 -15.59 -22.44
C ASN A 237 3.24 -14.83 -21.13
N GLY A 238 3.88 -13.68 -20.92
CA GLY A 238 3.84 -12.93 -19.67
C GLY A 238 2.43 -12.49 -19.25
N LEU A 239 1.63 -12.00 -20.19
CA LEU A 239 0.24 -11.62 -19.90
C LEU A 239 -0.63 -12.82 -19.47
N HIS A 240 -0.45 -13.98 -20.09
CA HIS A 240 -1.11 -15.22 -19.68
C HIS A 240 -0.69 -15.64 -18.26
N GLN A 241 0.59 -15.52 -17.93
CA GLN A 241 1.10 -15.82 -16.59
C GLN A 241 0.53 -14.86 -15.54
N LEU A 242 0.45 -13.55 -15.84
CA LEU A 242 -0.16 -12.56 -14.96
C LEU A 242 -1.63 -12.88 -14.69
N ARG A 243 -2.39 -13.25 -15.72
CA ARG A 243 -3.79 -13.66 -15.58
C ARG A 243 -3.91 -14.92 -14.72
N ASN A 244 -3.10 -15.95 -14.98
CA ASN A 244 -3.13 -17.19 -14.21
C ASN A 244 -2.74 -16.97 -12.74
N LYS A 245 -1.75 -16.09 -12.49
CA LYS A 245 -1.38 -15.64 -11.15
C LYS A 245 -2.54 -14.93 -10.45
N LEU A 246 -3.19 -13.97 -11.11
CA LEU A 246 -4.35 -13.26 -10.56
C LEU A 246 -5.47 -14.23 -10.15
N VAL A 247 -5.82 -15.16 -11.05
CA VAL A 247 -6.84 -16.17 -10.78
C VAL A 247 -6.41 -17.11 -9.65
N GLY A 248 -5.16 -17.56 -9.64
CA GLY A 248 -4.61 -18.41 -8.59
C GLY A 248 -4.67 -17.77 -7.21
N GLU A 249 -4.30 -16.50 -7.10
CA GLU A 249 -4.36 -15.73 -5.85
C GLU A 249 -5.81 -15.58 -5.35
N ILE A 250 -6.73 -15.17 -6.23
CA ILE A 250 -8.16 -15.01 -5.86
C ILE A 250 -8.78 -16.34 -5.44
N LEU A 251 -8.39 -17.45 -6.07
CA LEU A 251 -8.92 -18.78 -5.77
C LEU A 251 -8.15 -19.52 -4.67
N LYS A 252 -7.06 -18.93 -4.14
CA LYS A 252 -6.11 -19.56 -3.20
C LYS A 252 -5.59 -20.91 -3.70
N GLN A 253 -5.32 -20.99 -5.00
CA GLN A 253 -4.82 -22.18 -5.68
C GLN A 253 -3.43 -21.89 -6.23
N LYS A 254 -2.43 -22.66 -5.77
CA LYS A 254 -1.02 -22.46 -6.15
C LYS A 254 -0.76 -22.68 -7.64
N GLU A 255 -1.54 -23.54 -8.29
CA GLU A 255 -1.33 -23.94 -9.69
C GLU A 255 -2.65 -23.86 -10.45
N VAL A 256 -3.00 -22.66 -10.90
CA VAL A 256 -4.06 -22.48 -11.90
C VAL A 256 -3.39 -22.38 -13.25
N ASN A 257 -3.57 -23.40 -14.09
CA ASN A 257 -3.14 -23.35 -15.48
C ASN A 257 -4.35 -23.19 -16.40
N ILE A 258 -4.52 -21.99 -16.96
CA ILE A 258 -5.52 -21.72 -17.98
C ILE A 258 -4.77 -21.48 -19.29
N ASP A 259 -4.67 -22.53 -20.11
CA ASP A 259 -4.01 -22.47 -21.43
C ASP A 259 -4.88 -21.80 -22.50
N THR A 260 -6.17 -21.63 -22.22
CA THR A 260 -7.11 -21.03 -23.17
C THR A 260 -7.07 -19.50 -23.12
N PRO A 261 -7.41 -18.80 -24.22
CA PRO A 261 -7.51 -17.34 -24.22
C PRO A 261 -8.58 -16.79 -23.26
N SER A 262 -9.65 -17.55 -23.00
CA SER A 262 -10.73 -17.16 -22.10
C SER A 262 -10.64 -17.90 -20.76
N ILE A 263 -11.03 -17.24 -19.66
CA ILE A 263 -11.19 -17.93 -18.37
C ILE A 263 -12.38 -18.90 -18.46
N PRO A 264 -12.22 -20.19 -18.12
CA PRO A 264 -13.31 -21.17 -18.15
C PRO A 264 -14.51 -20.74 -17.27
N PRO A 265 -15.77 -21.01 -17.68
CA PRO A 265 -16.96 -20.53 -16.94
C PRO A 265 -16.98 -20.94 -15.46
N HIS A 266 -16.58 -22.17 -15.15
CA HIS A 266 -16.53 -22.66 -13.76
C HIS A 266 -15.50 -21.93 -12.89
N ILE A 267 -14.43 -21.38 -13.49
CA ILE A 267 -13.45 -20.53 -12.81
C ILE A 267 -14.04 -19.12 -12.63
N GLN A 268 -14.67 -18.58 -13.68
CA GLN A 268 -15.33 -17.29 -13.65
C GLN A 268 -16.43 -17.22 -12.56
N ASP A 269 -17.23 -18.27 -12.41
CA ASP A 269 -18.25 -18.39 -11.36
C ASP A 269 -17.65 -18.35 -9.95
N ARG A 270 -16.43 -18.87 -9.77
CA ARG A 270 -15.72 -18.81 -8.48
C ARG A 270 -15.17 -17.41 -8.24
N LEU A 271 -14.61 -16.74 -9.25
CA LEU A 271 -14.16 -15.33 -9.15
C LEU A 271 -15.33 -14.40 -8.77
N ARG A 272 -16.53 -14.67 -9.30
CA ARG A 272 -17.78 -13.95 -8.98
C ARG A 272 -18.30 -14.17 -7.56
N ARG A 273 -17.74 -15.11 -6.80
CA ARG A 273 -18.14 -15.43 -5.41
C ARG A 273 -17.12 -15.00 -4.37
N THR A 274 -15.89 -14.67 -4.78
CA THR A 274 -14.82 -14.29 -3.86
C THR A 274 -14.63 -12.78 -3.86
N LYS A 275 -14.87 -12.13 -2.72
CA LYS A 275 -14.68 -10.67 -2.58
C LYS A 275 -13.19 -10.33 -2.51
N ALA A 276 -12.69 -9.60 -3.51
CA ALA A 276 -11.25 -9.35 -3.70
C ALA A 276 -10.86 -7.87 -3.66
N LEU A 277 -9.67 -7.57 -3.14
CA LEU A 277 -8.94 -6.32 -3.39
C LEU A 277 -7.79 -6.59 -4.36
N ILE A 278 -7.82 -5.94 -5.53
CA ILE A 278 -6.89 -6.19 -6.62
C ILE A 278 -6.13 -4.90 -6.93
N VAL A 279 -4.81 -4.98 -7.07
CA VAL A 279 -3.98 -3.88 -7.60
C VAL A 279 -3.28 -4.35 -8.86
N LEU A 280 -3.45 -3.59 -9.93
CA LEU A 280 -2.72 -3.74 -11.19
C LEU A 280 -1.78 -2.55 -11.33
N ASP A 281 -0.49 -2.77 -11.10
CA ASP A 281 0.50 -1.69 -11.07
C ASP A 281 1.26 -1.58 -12.40
N ASP A 282 1.45 -0.34 -12.87
CA ASP A 282 2.15 0.03 -14.11
C ASP A 282 1.52 -0.60 -15.36
N VAL A 283 0.22 -0.38 -15.56
CA VAL A 283 -0.52 -0.78 -16.78
C VAL A 283 -0.28 0.24 -17.89
N ASN A 284 0.01 -0.24 -19.11
CA ASN A 284 0.31 0.60 -20.27
C ASN A 284 -0.31 0.14 -21.60
N ALA A 285 -1.11 -0.93 -21.61
CA ALA A 285 -1.74 -1.42 -22.84
C ALA A 285 -3.18 -1.89 -22.61
N ARG A 286 -4.05 -1.61 -23.58
CA ARG A 286 -5.47 -2.02 -23.56
C ARG A 286 -5.64 -3.52 -23.35
N LYS A 287 -4.82 -4.34 -24.02
CA LYS A 287 -4.87 -5.81 -23.92
C LYS A 287 -4.66 -6.29 -22.47
N GLN A 288 -3.84 -5.59 -21.67
CA GLN A 288 -3.66 -5.93 -20.26
C GLN A 288 -4.95 -5.73 -19.47
N LEU A 289 -5.68 -4.65 -19.73
CA LEU A 289 -6.97 -4.38 -19.09
C LEU A 289 -8.04 -5.40 -19.50
N GLU A 290 -8.10 -5.77 -20.78
CA GLU A 290 -9.03 -6.79 -21.28
C GLU A 290 -8.77 -8.17 -20.64
N ASP A 291 -7.50 -8.58 -20.57
CA ASP A 291 -7.12 -9.89 -20.04
C ASP A 291 -7.15 -9.96 -18.51
N LEU A 292 -6.85 -8.87 -17.79
CA LEU A 292 -6.76 -8.87 -16.31
C LEU A 292 -8.05 -8.39 -15.64
N VAL A 293 -8.67 -7.32 -16.14
CA VAL A 293 -9.91 -6.74 -15.59
C VAL A 293 -11.15 -7.33 -16.27
N GLY A 294 -11.15 -7.40 -17.61
CA GLY A 294 -12.27 -7.91 -18.39
C GLY A 294 -13.53 -7.07 -18.30
N ASP A 295 -14.67 -7.76 -18.35
CA ASP A 295 -16.00 -7.15 -18.28
C ASP A 295 -16.45 -6.91 -16.84
N HIS A 296 -17.45 -6.03 -16.67
CA HIS A 296 -17.94 -5.58 -15.36
C HIS A 296 -18.45 -6.71 -14.45
N ASP A 297 -18.71 -7.90 -14.99
CA ASP A 297 -19.23 -9.04 -14.26
C ASP A 297 -18.16 -10.08 -13.88
N ARG A 298 -16.86 -9.80 -14.11
CA ARG A 298 -15.78 -10.77 -13.85
C ARG A 298 -15.60 -11.07 -12.36
N PHE A 299 -15.77 -10.06 -11.49
CA PHE A 299 -15.45 -10.15 -10.07
C PHE A 299 -16.70 -10.10 -9.18
N CYS A 300 -16.57 -10.64 -7.97
CA CYS A 300 -17.62 -10.62 -6.96
C CYS A 300 -18.04 -9.19 -6.59
N GLN A 301 -19.33 -9.00 -6.33
CA GLN A 301 -19.86 -7.79 -5.72
C GLN A 301 -19.08 -7.41 -4.45
N GLY A 302 -18.83 -6.12 -4.26
CA GLY A 302 -18.00 -5.60 -3.18
C GLY A 302 -16.48 -5.70 -3.43
N SER A 303 -16.03 -6.26 -4.57
CA SER A 303 -14.60 -6.24 -4.93
C SER A 303 -14.11 -4.85 -5.31
N ARG A 304 -12.83 -4.59 -5.10
CA ARG A 304 -12.17 -3.32 -5.39
C ARG A 304 -10.94 -3.55 -6.26
N ILE A 305 -10.80 -2.74 -7.31
CA ILE A 305 -9.69 -2.82 -8.26
C ILE A 305 -9.02 -1.46 -8.29
N ILE A 306 -7.71 -1.42 -8.08
CA ILE A 306 -6.89 -0.23 -8.20
C ILE A 306 -5.95 -0.46 -9.39
N ILE A 307 -5.91 0.50 -10.32
CA ILE A 307 -5.06 0.42 -11.50
C ILE A 307 -4.13 1.62 -11.48
N THR A 308 -2.81 1.40 -11.51
CA THR A 308 -1.86 2.50 -11.70
C THR A 308 -1.43 2.55 -13.16
N ALA A 309 -1.45 3.74 -13.75
CA ALA A 309 -1.04 3.94 -15.14
C ALA A 309 -0.44 5.33 -15.33
N ARG A 310 0.29 5.51 -16.43
CA ARG A 310 0.82 6.82 -16.84
C ARG A 310 -0.05 7.51 -17.89
N ASP A 311 -0.84 6.71 -18.60
CA ASP A 311 -1.77 7.12 -19.64
C ASP A 311 -3.19 7.18 -19.05
N LYS A 312 -3.78 8.37 -19.09
CA LYS A 312 -5.14 8.62 -18.62
C LYS A 312 -6.18 8.02 -19.56
N GLY A 313 -6.00 8.17 -20.88
CA GLY A 313 -6.91 7.65 -21.89
C GLY A 313 -7.03 6.12 -21.81
N LEU A 314 -5.94 5.44 -21.46
CA LEU A 314 -5.97 4.00 -21.17
C LEU A 314 -6.87 3.66 -19.97
N LEU A 315 -6.81 4.43 -18.88
CA LEU A 315 -7.64 4.20 -17.69
C LEU A 315 -9.13 4.43 -17.98
N GLU A 316 -9.46 5.47 -18.76
CA GLU A 316 -10.83 5.83 -19.12
C GLU A 316 -11.58 4.71 -19.88
N GLN A 317 -10.87 3.73 -20.45
CA GLN A 317 -11.49 2.56 -21.10
C GLN A 317 -12.19 1.61 -20.11
N LYS A 318 -11.80 1.62 -18.82
CA LYS A 318 -12.33 0.71 -17.79
C LYS A 318 -12.69 1.38 -16.48
N VAL A 319 -12.22 2.60 -16.27
CA VAL A 319 -12.42 3.38 -15.04
C VAL A 319 -13.30 4.58 -15.38
N ASP A 320 -14.34 4.78 -14.58
CA ASP A 320 -15.12 6.02 -14.61
C ASP A 320 -14.16 7.24 -14.45
N PRO A 321 -14.21 8.24 -15.35
CA PRO A 321 -13.37 9.43 -15.24
C PRO A 321 -13.41 10.11 -13.85
N ALA A 322 -14.55 10.06 -13.15
CA ALA A 322 -14.70 10.61 -11.80
C ALA A 322 -13.92 9.80 -10.73
N LYS A 323 -13.48 8.59 -11.06
CA LYS A 323 -12.69 7.68 -10.21
C LYS A 323 -11.23 7.57 -10.66
N ILE A 324 -10.77 8.46 -11.52
CA ILE A 324 -9.36 8.60 -11.86
C ILE A 324 -8.74 9.67 -10.97
N PHE A 325 -7.84 9.25 -10.08
CA PHE A 325 -7.09 10.11 -9.19
C PHE A 325 -5.77 10.53 -9.83
N SER A 326 -5.61 11.83 -10.09
CA SER A 326 -4.33 12.42 -10.51
C SER A 326 -3.41 12.61 -9.31
N VAL A 327 -2.21 12.01 -9.36
CA VAL A 327 -1.21 12.15 -8.30
C VAL A 327 -0.39 13.40 -8.52
N GLU A 328 -0.57 14.36 -7.62
CA GLU A 328 0.27 15.56 -7.54
C GLU A 328 1.62 15.24 -6.85
N GLY A 329 2.62 16.10 -7.11
CA GLY A 329 3.91 16.06 -6.41
C GLY A 329 3.78 16.29 -4.90
N LEU A 330 4.90 16.19 -4.19
CA LEU A 330 4.98 16.58 -2.79
C LEU A 330 5.02 18.11 -2.66
N GLY A 331 4.38 18.62 -1.60
CA GLY A 331 4.52 20.04 -1.25
C GLY A 331 5.98 20.38 -0.87
N PRO A 332 6.38 21.66 -0.86
CA PRO A 332 7.77 22.06 -0.60
C PRO A 332 8.35 21.49 0.69
N GLU A 333 7.58 21.52 1.79
CA GLU A 333 8.01 21.00 3.10
C GLU A 333 8.13 19.47 3.10
N GLU A 334 7.15 18.77 2.52
CA GLU A 334 7.17 17.31 2.38
C GLU A 334 8.32 16.84 1.49
N ALA A 335 8.60 17.59 0.42
CA ALA A 335 9.70 17.32 -0.49
C ALA A 335 11.06 17.55 0.20
N LEU A 336 11.17 18.59 1.02
CA LEU A 336 12.36 18.87 1.83
C LEU A 336 12.61 17.77 2.86
N GLU A 337 11.57 17.34 3.57
CA GLU A 337 11.65 16.22 4.52
C GLU A 337 12.13 14.94 3.83
N LEU A 338 11.51 14.58 2.69
CA LEU A 338 11.91 13.40 1.94
C LEU A 338 13.36 13.50 1.44
N PHE A 339 13.76 14.65 0.90
CA PHE A 339 15.13 14.88 0.46
C PHE A 339 16.13 14.75 1.61
N HIS A 340 15.84 15.37 2.77
CA HIS A 340 16.70 15.34 3.95
C HIS A 340 16.89 13.93 4.49
N SER A 341 15.82 13.13 4.57
CA SER A 341 15.92 11.74 5.03
C SER A 341 16.87 10.90 4.16
N HIS A 342 16.98 11.20 2.87
CA HIS A 342 17.91 10.51 1.95
C HIS A 342 19.31 11.13 1.92
N ALA A 343 19.43 12.45 2.08
CA ALA A 343 20.70 13.15 2.07
C ALA A 343 21.48 13.04 3.39
N PHE A 344 20.78 13.09 4.51
CA PHE A 344 21.39 13.15 5.85
C PHE A 344 21.06 11.92 6.71
N GLY A 345 20.13 11.07 6.30
CA GLY A 345 19.68 9.91 7.09
C GLY A 345 19.00 10.36 8.38
N ASN A 346 19.44 9.82 9.53
CA ASN A 346 18.92 10.19 10.85
C ASN A 346 19.53 11.49 11.41
N LYS A 347 20.35 12.21 10.64
CA LYS A 347 21.00 13.45 11.10
C LYS A 347 20.20 14.65 10.63
N SER A 348 19.92 15.58 11.54
CA SER A 348 19.34 16.87 11.16
C SER A 348 20.36 17.71 10.39
N PRO A 349 19.98 18.35 9.26
CA PRO A 349 20.85 19.28 8.56
C PRO A 349 21.09 20.54 9.40
N THR A 350 22.22 21.21 9.17
CA THR A 350 22.42 22.58 9.68
C THR A 350 21.63 23.59 8.83
N THR A 351 21.49 24.83 9.31
CA THR A 351 20.77 25.90 8.61
C THR A 351 21.28 26.11 7.18
N ASP A 352 22.60 26.16 6.98
CA ASP A 352 23.25 26.31 5.67
C ASP A 352 22.85 25.19 4.68
N TYR A 353 22.80 23.94 5.14
CA TYR A 353 22.38 22.82 4.28
C TYR A 353 20.88 22.84 4.00
N THR A 354 20.08 23.49 4.85
CA THR A 354 18.64 23.65 4.63
C THR A 354 18.38 24.58 3.44
N GLU A 355 19.09 25.70 3.35
CA GLU A 355 18.99 26.62 2.21
C GLU A 355 19.44 25.96 0.89
N LEU A 356 20.57 25.26 0.90
CA LEU A 356 21.06 24.50 -0.26
C LEU A 356 20.09 23.39 -0.67
N SER A 357 19.41 22.76 0.28
CA SER A 357 18.41 21.73 0.00
C SER A 357 17.18 22.32 -0.68
N ARG A 358 16.76 23.54 -0.30
CA ARG A 358 15.62 24.22 -0.94
C ARG A 358 15.86 24.47 -2.42
N GLU A 359 17.07 24.88 -2.82
CA GLU A 359 17.39 25.04 -4.25
C GLU A 359 17.21 23.74 -5.04
N VAL A 360 17.61 22.61 -4.44
CA VAL A 360 17.49 21.28 -5.06
C VAL A 360 16.03 20.84 -5.13
N VAL A 361 15.27 21.05 -4.06
CA VAL A 361 13.85 20.70 -3.97
C VAL A 361 13.01 21.52 -4.95
N ASP A 362 13.25 22.83 -5.05
CA ASP A 362 12.56 23.74 -5.98
C ASP A 362 12.76 23.33 -7.44
N TYR A 363 13.93 22.78 -7.76
CA TYR A 363 14.23 22.27 -9.09
C TYR A 363 13.53 20.93 -9.38
N ILE A 364 13.44 20.05 -8.39
CA ILE A 364 12.80 18.73 -8.53
C ILE A 364 11.26 18.85 -8.53
N LYS A 365 10.71 19.94 -7.95
CA LYS A 365 9.28 20.26 -7.85
C LYS A 365 8.44 19.09 -7.33
N GLY A 366 8.96 18.43 -6.30
CA GLY A 366 8.18 17.47 -5.52
C GLY A 366 8.06 16.06 -6.12
N ILE A 367 8.82 15.68 -7.15
CA ILE A 367 8.84 14.28 -7.65
C ILE A 367 9.57 13.37 -6.64
N PRO A 368 8.89 12.42 -5.97
CA PRO A 368 9.49 11.59 -4.92
C PRO A 368 10.72 10.80 -5.38
N LEU A 369 10.67 10.13 -6.53
CA LEU A 369 11.81 9.35 -7.02
C LEU A 369 13.06 10.24 -7.22
N ALA A 370 12.88 11.39 -7.85
CA ALA A 370 13.97 12.32 -8.08
C ALA A 370 14.53 12.86 -6.76
N LEU A 371 13.68 13.18 -5.77
CA LEU A 371 14.13 13.60 -4.43
C LEU A 371 14.99 12.53 -3.75
N LYS A 372 14.58 11.25 -3.82
CA LYS A 372 15.33 10.13 -3.22
C LYS A 372 16.68 9.91 -3.89
N VAL A 373 16.72 9.90 -5.22
CA VAL A 373 17.95 9.71 -6.01
C VAL A 373 18.91 10.88 -5.78
N MET A 374 18.38 12.10 -5.82
CA MET A 374 19.15 13.32 -5.58
C MET A 374 19.71 13.33 -4.16
N GLY A 375 18.87 13.19 -3.14
CA GLY A 375 19.30 13.17 -1.74
C GLY A 375 20.40 12.14 -1.50
N SER A 376 20.21 10.92 -2.01
CA SER A 376 21.19 9.85 -1.88
C SER A 376 22.54 10.18 -2.54
N SER A 377 22.54 10.92 -3.66
CA SER A 377 23.76 11.39 -4.32
C SER A 377 24.53 12.42 -3.48
N PHE A 378 23.82 13.28 -2.75
CA PHE A 378 24.40 14.30 -1.90
C PHE A 378 24.93 13.77 -0.57
N ARG A 379 24.50 12.56 -0.14
CA ARG A 379 24.91 11.92 1.11
C ARG A 379 26.42 11.76 1.29
N ARG A 380 27.19 11.75 0.20
CA ARG A 380 28.65 11.63 0.21
C ARG A 380 29.38 12.96 0.40
N CYS A 381 28.69 14.10 0.25
CA CYS A 381 29.28 15.42 0.39
C CYS A 381 29.64 15.68 1.86
N LYS A 382 30.91 16.00 2.12
CA LYS A 382 31.43 16.30 3.46
C LYS A 382 31.51 17.79 3.74
N SER A 383 31.40 18.62 2.72
CA SER A 383 31.49 20.09 2.83
C SER A 383 30.46 20.79 1.95
N LYS A 384 30.20 22.06 2.26
CA LYS A 384 29.37 22.96 1.45
C LYS A 384 29.90 23.10 0.03
N GLN A 385 31.23 23.18 -0.14
CA GLN A 385 31.86 23.29 -1.45
C GLN A 385 31.65 22.03 -2.30
N GLU A 386 31.77 20.84 -1.70
CA GLU A 386 31.45 19.58 -2.39
C GLU A 386 29.99 19.55 -2.82
N TRP A 387 29.08 20.02 -1.97
CA TRP A 387 27.65 20.11 -2.29
C TRP A 387 27.39 21.03 -3.49
N GLU A 388 27.94 22.24 -3.50
CA GLU A 388 27.80 23.19 -4.61
C GLU A 388 28.37 22.64 -5.92
N VAL A 389 29.49 21.91 -5.86
CA VAL A 389 30.08 21.24 -7.02
C VAL A 389 29.19 20.11 -7.52
N GLN A 390 28.66 19.26 -6.64
CA GLN A 390 27.70 18.22 -7.03
C GLN A 390 26.45 18.83 -7.64
N TRP A 391 25.93 19.91 -7.06
CA TRP A 391 24.76 20.59 -7.59
C TRP A 391 24.98 21.12 -9.01
N LYS A 392 26.13 21.78 -9.25
CA LYS A 392 26.53 22.22 -10.59
C LYS A 392 26.70 21.05 -11.57
N LYS A 393 27.20 19.91 -11.10
CA LYS A 393 27.37 18.70 -11.92
C LYS A 393 26.01 18.14 -12.34
N VAL A 394 25.06 18.01 -11.42
CA VAL A 394 23.75 17.42 -11.72
C VAL A 394 22.93 18.29 -12.67
N LYS A 395 22.99 19.62 -12.54
CA LYS A 395 22.36 20.55 -13.51
C LYS A 395 22.89 20.40 -14.94
N ARG A 396 24.09 19.84 -15.12
CA ARG A 396 24.73 19.64 -16.43
C ARG A 396 24.59 18.21 -16.94
N VAL A 397 24.75 17.25 -16.04
CA VAL A 397 24.72 15.82 -16.33
C VAL A 397 23.54 15.24 -15.57
N GLN A 398 22.44 15.03 -16.28
CA GLN A 398 21.26 14.42 -15.71
C GLN A 398 21.57 13.04 -15.16
N ILE A 399 20.93 12.70 -14.04
CA ILE A 399 21.12 11.40 -13.41
C ILE A 399 20.36 10.36 -14.23
N GLY A 400 21.09 9.40 -14.80
CA GLY A 400 20.54 8.40 -15.72
C GLY A 400 19.39 7.58 -15.15
N GLU A 401 19.33 7.37 -13.83
CA GLU A 401 18.20 6.68 -13.17
C GLU A 401 16.89 7.48 -13.29
N ILE A 402 16.93 8.79 -13.08
CA ILE A 402 15.76 9.67 -13.20
C ILE A 402 15.32 9.73 -14.67
N GLN A 403 16.28 9.91 -15.59
CA GLN A 403 15.98 9.93 -17.02
C GLN A 403 15.33 8.64 -17.49
N LYS A 404 15.87 7.46 -17.13
CA LYS A 404 15.29 6.17 -17.52
C LYS A 404 13.81 6.07 -17.14
N VAL A 405 13.45 6.48 -15.91
CA VAL A 405 12.06 6.38 -15.45
C VAL A 405 11.14 7.37 -16.17
N LEU A 406 11.58 8.61 -16.41
CA LEU A 406 10.78 9.60 -17.13
C LEU A 406 10.62 9.25 -18.62
N ARG A 407 11.67 8.68 -19.23
CA ARG A 407 11.74 8.37 -20.65
C ARG A 407 10.76 7.29 -21.09
N ILE A 408 10.37 6.38 -20.19
CA ILE A 408 9.37 5.33 -20.46
C ILE A 408 8.08 5.91 -21.09
N SER A 409 7.61 7.07 -20.64
CA SER A 409 6.40 7.67 -21.22
C SER A 409 6.62 8.21 -22.64
N TYR A 410 7.82 8.73 -22.92
CA TYR A 410 8.24 9.22 -24.23
C TYR A 410 8.46 8.07 -25.21
N ASP A 411 9.21 7.03 -24.82
CA ASP A 411 9.53 5.90 -25.70
C ASP A 411 8.28 5.11 -26.18
N GLY A 412 7.12 5.33 -25.54
CA GLY A 412 5.85 4.73 -25.95
C GLY A 412 4.96 5.62 -26.83
N LEU A 413 5.40 6.83 -27.18
CA LEU A 413 4.70 7.73 -28.11
C LEU A 413 4.95 7.32 -29.56
N ASP A 414 3.99 7.63 -30.43
CA ASP A 414 4.15 7.52 -31.88
C ASP A 414 4.98 8.69 -32.43
N ASP A 415 5.42 8.58 -33.68
CA ASP A 415 6.38 9.51 -34.30
C ASP A 415 5.89 10.98 -34.30
N ASN A 416 4.60 11.22 -34.54
CA ASN A 416 4.01 12.56 -34.52
C ASN A 416 4.14 13.21 -33.13
N GLU A 417 3.71 12.50 -32.09
CA GLU A 417 3.74 12.98 -30.71
C GLU A 417 5.17 13.11 -30.18
N ASN A 418 6.09 12.25 -30.62
CA ASN A 418 7.51 12.36 -30.32
C ASN A 418 8.07 13.70 -30.80
N GLU A 419 7.78 14.10 -32.03
CA GLU A 419 8.25 15.37 -32.58
C GLU A 419 7.61 16.57 -31.88
N ILE A 420 6.29 16.51 -31.64
CA ILE A 420 5.57 17.54 -30.88
C ILE A 420 6.17 17.72 -29.47
N PHE A 421 6.46 16.61 -28.77
CA PHE A 421 7.07 16.64 -27.45
C PHE A 421 8.41 17.36 -27.45
N LEU A 422 9.27 17.06 -28.43
CA LEU A 422 10.59 17.67 -28.55
C LEU A 422 10.50 19.18 -28.86
N ASP A 423 9.55 19.59 -29.71
CA ASP A 423 9.31 21.01 -30.01
C ASP A 423 8.83 21.77 -28.78
N ILE A 424 7.92 21.18 -27.99
CA ILE A 424 7.47 21.78 -26.73
C ILE A 424 8.63 21.88 -25.73
N ALA A 425 9.43 20.82 -25.59
CA ALA A 425 10.56 20.79 -24.66
C ALA A 425 11.62 21.85 -25.01
N CYS A 426 11.90 22.03 -26.31
CA CYS A 426 12.89 22.98 -26.80
C CYS A 426 12.38 24.42 -26.77
N PHE A 427 11.16 24.68 -27.26
CA PHE A 427 10.71 26.02 -27.64
C PHE A 427 9.41 26.49 -26.99
N HIS A 428 8.44 25.60 -26.74
CA HIS A 428 7.05 26.03 -26.49
C HIS A 428 6.54 25.87 -25.05
N LYS A 429 7.39 25.53 -24.08
CA LYS A 429 7.01 25.58 -22.66
C LYS A 429 6.57 27.00 -22.26
N GLY A 430 5.40 27.09 -21.63
CA GLY A 430 4.76 28.32 -21.16
C GLY A 430 4.02 29.11 -22.24
N CYS A 431 4.04 28.63 -23.49
CA CYS A 431 3.32 29.26 -24.61
C CYS A 431 1.81 28.95 -24.55
N LYS A 432 1.03 29.78 -25.24
CA LYS A 432 -0.43 29.59 -25.36
C LYS A 432 -0.72 28.34 -26.17
N ARG A 433 -1.58 27.47 -25.66
CA ARG A 433 -1.96 26.19 -26.30
C ARG A 433 -2.39 26.39 -27.74
N ASN A 434 -3.34 27.29 -27.98
CA ASN A 434 -3.90 27.54 -29.32
C ASN A 434 -2.86 28.06 -30.34
N ASP A 435 -1.84 28.79 -29.89
CA ASP A 435 -0.79 29.28 -30.79
C ASP A 435 0.16 28.14 -31.17
N VAL A 436 0.50 27.29 -30.19
CA VAL A 436 1.33 26.10 -30.43
C VAL A 436 0.61 25.11 -31.34
N GLU A 437 -0.68 24.85 -31.12
CA GLU A 437 -1.50 24.00 -32.01
C GLU A 437 -1.43 24.49 -33.47
N ARG A 438 -1.68 25.77 -33.72
CA ARG A 438 -1.58 26.34 -35.08
C ARG A 438 -0.19 26.23 -35.70
N MET A 439 0.85 26.41 -34.88
CA MET A 439 2.23 26.27 -35.36
C MET A 439 2.54 24.82 -35.74
N LEU A 440 2.12 23.86 -34.92
CA LEU A 440 2.29 22.43 -35.19
C LEU A 440 1.50 22.01 -36.44
N ASP A 441 0.25 22.44 -36.56
CA ASP A 441 -0.60 22.15 -37.72
C ASP A 441 -0.01 22.72 -39.03
N SER A 442 0.68 23.87 -38.94
CA SER A 442 1.37 24.45 -40.11
C SER A 442 2.61 23.67 -40.56
N CYS A 443 3.09 22.75 -39.72
CA CYS A 443 4.19 21.83 -40.00
C CYS A 443 3.69 20.41 -40.34
N ASP A 444 2.41 20.27 -40.71
CA ASP A 444 1.74 19.00 -41.02
C ASP A 444 1.70 18.00 -39.84
N PHE A 445 1.88 18.48 -38.60
CA PHE A 445 1.60 17.68 -37.40
C PHE A 445 0.13 17.76 -37.01
N PHE A 446 -0.35 16.79 -36.23
CA PHE A 446 -1.67 16.84 -35.62
C PHE A 446 -1.60 17.52 -34.25
N GLY A 447 -1.56 18.86 -34.22
CA GLY A 447 -1.24 19.64 -33.02
C GLY A 447 -2.18 19.40 -31.84
N GLU A 448 -3.50 19.49 -32.07
CA GLU A 448 -4.51 19.27 -31.03
C GLU A 448 -4.45 17.83 -30.48
N ALA A 449 -4.45 16.84 -31.37
CA ALA A 449 -4.43 15.43 -31.00
C ALA A 449 -3.15 15.06 -30.24
N GLY A 450 -1.99 15.51 -30.74
CA GLY A 450 -0.71 15.22 -30.13
C GLY A 450 -0.54 15.91 -28.77
N ILE A 451 -1.00 17.16 -28.61
CA ILE A 451 -0.99 17.84 -27.30
C ILE A 451 -1.88 17.09 -26.30
N ASN A 452 -3.07 16.62 -26.71
CA ASN A 452 -3.95 15.84 -25.85
C ASN A 452 -3.30 14.53 -25.41
N GLU A 453 -2.64 13.80 -26.32
CA GLU A 453 -1.91 12.57 -26.00
C GLU A 453 -0.77 12.83 -25.00
N LEU A 454 0.00 13.91 -25.17
CA LEU A 454 1.04 14.28 -24.22
C LEU A 454 0.49 14.66 -22.83
N VAL A 455 -0.69 15.29 -22.78
CA VAL A 455 -1.40 15.54 -21.52
C VAL A 455 -1.82 14.22 -20.89
N ASP A 456 -2.46 13.32 -21.64
CA ASP A 456 -2.94 12.04 -21.12
C ASP A 456 -1.81 11.16 -20.59
N ARG A 457 -0.61 11.25 -21.19
CA ARG A 457 0.60 10.56 -20.70
C ARG A 457 1.33 11.23 -19.54
N SER A 458 0.77 12.33 -19.01
CA SER A 458 1.39 13.15 -17.96
C SER A 458 2.79 13.67 -18.33
N LEU A 459 3.07 13.90 -19.61
CA LEU A 459 4.33 14.49 -20.07
C LEU A 459 4.28 16.02 -20.03
N ILE A 460 3.09 16.59 -20.25
CA ILE A 460 2.79 18.02 -20.11
C ILE A 460 1.49 18.21 -19.32
N SER A 461 1.21 19.44 -18.92
CA SER A 461 -0.08 19.84 -18.35
C SER A 461 -0.53 21.18 -18.94
N ILE A 462 -1.82 21.50 -18.79
CA ILE A 462 -2.36 22.78 -19.23
C ILE A 462 -2.67 23.62 -17.99
N SER A 463 -2.00 24.76 -17.87
CA SER A 463 -2.34 25.78 -16.88
C SER A 463 -3.35 26.75 -17.47
N TYR A 464 -4.26 27.24 -16.63
CA TYR A 464 -5.25 28.24 -17.01
C TYR A 464 -5.02 29.49 -16.19
N SER A 465 -4.80 30.63 -16.84
CA SER A 465 -4.62 31.92 -16.17
C SER A 465 -5.40 33.02 -16.86
N CYS A 466 -5.76 34.05 -16.09
CA CYS A 466 -6.32 35.29 -16.61
C CYS A 466 -5.24 36.38 -16.48
N THR A 467 -4.86 37.00 -17.60
CA THR A 467 -3.88 38.11 -17.60
C THR A 467 -4.52 39.46 -17.25
N SER A 468 -5.86 39.56 -17.34
CA SER A 468 -6.66 40.69 -16.87
C SER A 468 -8.07 40.22 -16.49
N TRP A 469 -8.83 41.07 -15.79
CA TRP A 469 -10.22 40.78 -15.39
C TRP A 469 -11.19 40.75 -16.59
N GLU A 470 -10.74 41.27 -17.75
CA GLU A 470 -11.49 41.35 -19.01
C GLU A 470 -11.02 40.31 -20.04
N ASP A 471 -9.92 39.59 -19.76
CA ASP A 471 -9.34 38.61 -20.68
C ASP A 471 -10.07 37.26 -20.63
N LYS A 472 -10.15 36.60 -21.79
CA LYS A 472 -10.55 35.19 -21.85
C LYS A 472 -9.52 34.35 -21.09
N LEU A 473 -10.01 33.32 -20.39
CA LEU A 473 -9.18 32.30 -19.74
C LEU A 473 -8.19 31.72 -20.75
N GLU A 474 -6.89 31.89 -20.49
CA GLU A 474 -5.82 31.50 -21.40
C GLU A 474 -5.23 30.17 -20.97
N ALA A 475 -5.27 29.18 -21.88
CA ALA A 475 -4.64 27.89 -21.71
C ALA A 475 -3.15 27.96 -22.12
N ARG A 476 -2.25 27.58 -21.23
CA ARG A 476 -0.80 27.53 -21.48
C ARG A 476 -0.24 26.13 -21.28
N ILE A 477 0.71 25.76 -22.13
CA ILE A 477 1.38 24.47 -22.05
C ILE A 477 2.46 24.53 -20.98
N GLU A 478 2.34 23.69 -19.96
CA GLU A 478 3.34 23.51 -18.93
C GLU A 478 4.08 22.18 -19.12
N MET A 479 5.37 22.17 -18.83
CA MET A 479 6.19 20.96 -18.85
C MET A 479 7.12 20.96 -17.64
N HIS A 480 7.12 19.84 -16.92
CA HIS A 480 7.98 19.68 -15.75
C HIS A 480 9.45 19.84 -16.13
N ASP A 481 10.25 20.53 -15.31
CA ASP A 481 11.64 20.87 -15.63
C ASP A 481 12.49 19.63 -15.96
N LEU A 482 12.40 18.56 -15.14
CA LEU A 482 13.07 17.29 -15.44
C LEU A 482 12.63 16.61 -16.75
N VAL A 483 11.34 16.74 -17.13
CA VAL A 483 10.83 16.18 -18.39
C VAL A 483 11.32 17.00 -19.58
N GLN A 484 11.29 18.33 -19.44
CA GLN A 484 11.84 19.24 -20.43
C GLN A 484 13.33 19.00 -20.67
N GLU A 485 14.07 18.83 -19.59
CA GLU A 485 15.48 18.52 -19.63
C GLU A 485 15.77 17.18 -20.31
N MET A 486 14.98 16.15 -20.04
CA MET A 486 15.06 14.88 -20.74
C MET A 486 14.79 15.06 -22.24
N GLY A 487 13.73 15.77 -22.63
CA GLY A 487 13.43 16.04 -24.05
C GLY A 487 14.55 16.81 -24.75
N ARG A 488 15.12 17.82 -24.09
CA ARG A 488 16.29 18.57 -24.60
C ARG A 488 17.54 17.70 -24.73
N ALA A 489 17.74 16.73 -23.86
CA ALA A 489 18.85 15.78 -23.98
C ALA A 489 18.65 14.87 -25.20
N ILE A 490 17.43 14.33 -25.39
CA ILE A 490 17.08 13.51 -26.55
C ILE A 490 17.27 14.28 -27.87
N ALA A 491 16.77 15.52 -27.94
CA ALA A 491 16.93 16.36 -29.13
C ALA A 491 18.40 16.63 -29.49
N ARG A 492 19.29 16.76 -28.49
CA ARG A 492 20.74 16.92 -28.72
C ARG A 492 21.39 15.62 -29.20
N GLU A 493 21.01 14.48 -28.64
CA GLU A 493 21.50 13.16 -29.08
C GLU A 493 21.12 12.89 -30.53
N GLN A 494 19.88 13.20 -30.91
CA GLN A 494 19.36 13.07 -32.27
C GLN A 494 19.84 14.18 -33.22
N ARG A 495 20.37 15.29 -32.68
CA ARG A 495 20.69 16.52 -33.41
C ARG A 495 19.51 17.08 -34.21
N SER A 496 18.29 16.91 -33.70
CA SER A 496 17.06 17.26 -34.39
C SER A 496 16.62 18.71 -34.16
N ARG A 497 16.98 19.33 -33.03
CA ARG A 497 16.69 20.75 -32.73
C ARG A 497 17.92 21.53 -32.26
N LEU A 498 18.04 22.78 -32.72
CA LEU A 498 19.03 23.74 -32.21
C LEU A 498 18.33 24.80 -31.36
N PHE A 499 18.49 24.72 -30.05
CA PHE A 499 17.85 25.61 -29.07
C PHE A 499 18.86 26.28 -28.12
N ILE A 500 20.16 26.03 -28.31
CA ILE A 500 21.25 26.72 -27.62
C ILE A 500 21.84 27.72 -28.60
N ALA A 501 21.86 29.01 -28.22
CA ALA A 501 22.38 30.09 -29.07
C ALA A 501 23.80 29.83 -29.59
N LYS A 502 24.67 29.21 -28.77
CA LYS A 502 26.03 28.82 -29.18
C LYS A 502 26.03 27.77 -30.28
N ASP A 503 25.17 26.76 -30.19
CA ASP A 503 25.09 25.68 -31.17
C ASP A 503 24.50 26.21 -32.48
N VAL A 504 23.46 27.06 -32.39
CA VAL A 504 22.90 27.78 -33.53
C VAL A 504 23.97 28.62 -34.23
N TYR A 505 24.74 29.42 -33.47
CA TYR A 505 25.83 30.22 -34.04
C TYR A 505 26.85 29.34 -34.76
N GLN A 506 27.32 28.26 -34.13
CA GLN A 506 28.30 27.35 -34.74
C GLN A 506 27.79 26.70 -36.03
N VAL A 507 26.50 26.36 -36.11
CA VAL A 507 25.91 25.77 -37.32
C VAL A 507 25.67 26.82 -38.41
N LEU A 508 25.38 28.08 -38.06
CA LEU A 508 25.16 29.15 -39.03
C LEU A 508 26.46 29.79 -39.54
N THR A 509 27.57 29.67 -38.80
CA THR A 509 28.87 30.25 -39.19
C THR A 509 29.84 29.26 -39.85
N ASN A 510 29.50 27.96 -39.84
CA ASN A 510 30.19 26.94 -40.62
C ASN A 510 29.31 26.54 -41.81
#